data_AF-A0A832X0B8-F1
#
_entry.id   AF-A0A832X0B8-F1
#
_cell.length_a   1.000
_cell.length_b   1.000
_cell.length_c   1.000
_cell.angle_alpha   90.00
_cell.angle_beta   90.00
_cell.angle_gamma   90.00
#
_symmetry.space_group_name_H-M   'P 1'
#
loop_
_entity.id
_entity.type
_entity.pdbx_description
1 polymer ?
#
loop_
_entity_poly.entity_id
_entity_poly.type
_entity_poly.pdbx_seq_one_letter_code
_entity_poly.pdbx_strand_id
1 'polypeptide(L)' 'MGKCENCGKEVENPIKIKGQKLCIECAVKAQKDIDPDSLNFSACI' A
#
# COMPACT_ATOMS: atom_id res chain seq x y z
N MET A 1 -12.42 7.01 7.36
CA MET A 1 -12.75 5.80 6.58
C MET A 1 -12.84 6.16 5.10
N GLY A 2 -12.15 5.42 4.24
CA GLY A 2 -12.18 5.58 2.78
C GLY A 2 -12.24 4.21 2.10
N LYS A 3 -12.24 4.18 0.77
CA LYS A 3 -12.15 2.92 0.00
C LYS A 3 -10.81 2.83 -0.70
N CYS A 4 -10.27 1.62 -0.76
CA CYS A 4 -9.12 1.29 -1.60
C CYS A 4 -9.52 1.44 -3.07
N GLU A 5 -8.82 2.28 -3.82
CA GLU A 5 -9.10 2.52 -5.24
C GLU A 5 -8.75 1.31 -6.13
N ASN A 6 -7.93 0.39 -5.64
CA ASN A 6 -7.51 -0.79 -6.41
C ASN A 6 -8.44 -2.01 -6.22
N CYS A 7 -8.96 -2.24 -5.00
CA CYS A 7 -9.78 -3.42 -4.71
C CYS A 7 -11.16 -3.10 -4.12
N GLY A 8 -11.50 -1.83 -3.94
CA GLY A 8 -12.81 -1.39 -3.44
C GLY A 8 -13.08 -1.65 -1.97
N LYS A 9 -12.19 -2.35 -1.25
CA LYS A 9 -12.31 -2.61 0.19
C LYS A 9 -12.40 -1.31 0.97
N GLU A 10 -13.29 -1.26 1.95
CA GLU A 10 -13.33 -0.17 2.92
C GLU A 10 -12.11 -0.26 3.83
N VAL A 11 -11.42 0.86 4.02
CA VAL A 11 -10.19 0.95 4.80
C VAL A 11 -10.25 2.19 5.68
N GLU A 12 -9.93 2.01 6.96
CA GLU A 12 -9.99 3.11 7.92
C GLU A 12 -8.85 4.11 7.66
N ASN A 13 -7.63 3.58 7.45
CA ASN A 13 -6.42 4.32 7.11
C ASN A 13 -5.89 3.92 5.72
N PRO A 14 -6.34 4.58 4.63
CA PRO A 14 -5.79 4.35 3.31
C PRO A 14 -4.35 4.87 3.21
N ILE A 15 -3.46 4.07 2.64
CA ILE A 15 -2.09 4.47 2.29
C ILE A 15 -2.12 5.17 0.94
N LYS A 16 -1.49 6.35 0.85
CA LYS A 16 -1.44 7.12 -0.39
C LYS A 16 -0.14 6.85 -1.14
N ILE A 17 -0.21 6.18 -2.29
CA ILE A 17 0.95 5.90 -3.16
C ILE A 17 0.68 6.48 -4.54
N LYS A 18 1.61 7.31 -5.06
CA LYS A 18 1.45 8.00 -6.36
C LYS A 18 0.09 8.71 -6.51
N GLY A 19 -0.44 9.25 -5.41
CA GLY A 19 -1.74 9.93 -5.39
C GLY A 19 -2.97 9.02 -5.19
N GLN A 20 -2.83 7.69 -5.33
CA GLN A 20 -3.92 6.72 -5.14
C GLN A 20 -4.03 6.29 -3.67
N LYS A 21 -5.26 6.20 -3.16
CA LYS A 21 -5.61 5.67 -1.83
C LYS A 21 -5.78 4.17 -1.91
N LEU A 22 -4.83 3.44 -1.34
CA LEU A 22 -4.77 1.99 -1.34
C LEU A 22 -4.93 1.42 0.07
N CYS A 23 -5.46 0.21 0.18
CA CYS A 23 -5.31 -0.58 1.41
C CYS A 23 -3.88 -1.08 1.55
N ILE A 24 -3.49 -1.48 2.77
CA ILE A 24 -2.14 -2.02 3.06
C ILE A 24 -1.69 -3.07 2.06
N GLU A 25 -2.53 -4.06 1.74
CA GLU A 25 -2.15 -5.13 0.81
C GLU A 25 -1.81 -4.60 -0.59
N CYS A 26 -2.67 -3.71 -1.12
CA CYS A 26 -2.47 -3.11 -2.44
C CYS A 26 -1.30 -2.13 -2.44
N ALA A 27 -1.08 -1.42 -1.33
CA ALA A 27 0.00 -0.49 -1.16
C ALA A 27 1.36 -1.19 -1.13
N VAL A 28 1.47 -2.32 -0.42
CA VAL A 28 2.69 -3.14 -0.40
C VAL A 28 2.98 -3.71 -1.78
N LYS A 29 1.95 -4.20 -2.48
CA LYS A 29 2.11 -4.74 -3.84
C LYS A 29 2.52 -3.65 -4.84
N ALA A 30 1.92 -2.47 -4.76
CA ALA A 30 2.27 -1.33 -5.59
C ALA A 30 3.69 -0.82 -5.31
N GLN A 31 4.14 -0.82 -4.06
CA GLN A 31 5.52 -0.45 -3.71
C GLN A 31 6.54 -1.44 -4.27
N LYS A 32 6.28 -2.75 -4.23
CA LYS A 32 7.16 -3.77 -4.85
C LYS A 32 7.37 -3.56 -6.36
N ASP A 33 6.32 -3.11 -7.04
CA ASP A 33 6.35 -2.86 -8.49
C ASP A 33 7.12 -1.58 -8.84
N ILE A 34 7.06 -0.59 -7.95
CA ILE A 34 7.77 0.68 -8.11
C ILE A 34 9.26 0.51 -7.78
N ASP A 35 9.56 -0.30 -6.78
CA ASP A 35 10.90 -0.46 -6.25
C ASP A 35 11.06 -1.90 -5.72
N PRO A 36 11.59 -2.83 -6.55
CA PRO A 36 11.75 -4.22 -6.14
C PRO A 36 12.74 -4.38 -4.98
N ASP A 37 13.57 -3.36 -4.70
CA ASP A 37 14.58 -3.31 -3.64
C ASP A 37 14.08 -2.65 -2.34
N SER A 38 12.98 -1.87 -2.40
CA SER A 38 12.45 -1.11 -1.25
C SER A 38 11.73 -1.98 -0.18
N LEU A 39 11.76 -3.31 -0.30
CA LEU A 39 11.30 -4.24 0.73
C LEU A 39 12.44 -4.72 1.65
N ASN A 40 13.38 -3.84 1.99
CA ASN A 40 13.84 -3.83 3.37
C ASN A 40 12.69 -3.29 4.26
N PHE A 41 11.61 -4.06 4.39
CA PHE A 41 10.95 -4.12 5.68
C PHE A 41 12.08 -4.60 6.59
N SER A 42 12.73 -3.66 7.30
CA SER A 42 13.35 -3.98 8.57
C SER A 42 12.29 -4.72 9.36
N ALA A 43 12.32 -6.04 9.25
CA ALA A 43 11.94 -6.89 10.34
C ALA A 43 12.81 -6.38 11.48
N CYS A 44 12.24 -5.54 12.35
CA CYS A 44 12.82 -5.26 13.64
C CYS A 44 13.10 -6.62 14.27
N ILE A 45 14.38 -6.96 14.38
CA ILE A 45 14.90 -7.89 15.38
C ILE A 45 15.73 -7.02 16.32
#